data_AF-A0A534K2N7-F1
#
_entry.id   AF-A0A534K2N7-F1
#
_cell.length_a   1.000
_cell.length_b   1.000
_cell.length_c   1.000
_cell.angle_alpha   90.00
_cell.angle_beta   90.00
_cell.angle_gamma   90.00
#
_symmetry.space_group_name_H-M   'P 1'
#
loop_
_entity.id
_entity.type
_entity.pdbx_description
1 polymer ?
#
loop_
_entity_poly.entity_id
_entity_poly.type
_entity_poly.pdbx_seq_one_letter_code
_entity_poly.pdbx_strand_id
1 'polypeptide(L)'
;MSGVQRLGLLLASIAVAAAVVSVAIVVTRPPSRTISIDELRAGVDFVLGGVRIQETGFQDNQNGPVVDGGYIASFRVTFPDSVFEDLDFQFDGYCPVGAASEGSTAHHGPTAVFKHWCGDAFVRVTVT
;
A
#
# COMPACT_ATOMS: atom_id res chain seq x y z
N MET A 1 36.92 23.99 -27.76
CA MET A 1 35.63 24.02 -27.05
C MET A 1 35.56 25.30 -26.24
N SER A 2 34.54 26.13 -26.45
CA SER A 2 34.34 27.37 -25.68
C SER A 2 33.79 27.05 -24.27
N GLY A 3 33.93 27.97 -23.32
CA GLY A 3 33.43 27.80 -21.95
C GLY A 3 31.93 27.47 -21.86
N VAL A 4 31.14 27.96 -22.83
CA VAL A 4 29.70 27.69 -22.96
C VAL A 4 29.42 26.23 -23.30
N GLN A 5 30.24 25.60 -24.16
CA GLN A 5 30.08 24.18 -24.53
C GLN A 5 30.39 23.23 -23.37
N ARG A 6 31.37 23.57 -22.51
CA ARG A 6 31.68 22.79 -21.30
C ARG A 6 30.57 22.90 -20.25
N LEU A 7 30.01 24.09 -20.07
CA LEU A 7 28.89 24.31 -19.13
C LEU A 7 27.63 23.55 -19.56
N GLY A 8 27.32 23.54 -20.86
CA GLY A 8 26.20 22.77 -21.41
C GLY A 8 26.34 21.27 -21.20
N LEU A 9 27.55 20.72 -21.36
CA LEU A 9 27.83 19.29 -21.15
C LEU A 9 27.70 18.88 -19.67
N LEU A 10 28.15 19.75 -18.75
CA LEU A 10 28.01 19.53 -17.30
C LEU A 10 26.54 19.54 -16.86
N LEU A 11 25.74 20.49 -17.35
CA LEU A 11 24.32 20.55 -17.02
C LEU A 11 23.54 19.35 -17.58
N ALA A 12 23.84 18.93 -18.80
CA ALA A 12 23.23 17.74 -19.40
C ALA A 12 23.57 16.46 -18.62
N SER A 13 24.83 16.30 -18.21
CA SER A 13 25.25 15.12 -17.42
C SER A 13 24.64 15.07 -16.02
N ILE A 14 24.48 16.23 -15.36
CA ILE A 14 23.75 16.32 -14.08
C ILE A 14 22.27 15.96 -14.26
N ALA A 15 21.62 16.48 -15.31
CA ALA A 15 20.22 16.18 -15.59
C ALA A 15 20.00 14.69 -15.86
N VAL A 16 20.89 14.06 -16.64
CA VAL A 16 20.84 12.62 -16.91
C VAL A 16 21.04 11.82 -15.61
N ALA A 17 22.03 12.19 -14.79
CA ALA A 17 22.27 11.52 -13.50
C ALA A 17 21.05 11.64 -12.57
N ALA A 18 20.45 12.82 -12.46
CA ALA A 18 19.25 13.04 -11.67
C ALA A 18 18.06 12.20 -12.18
N ALA A 19 17.89 12.11 -13.50
CA ALA A 19 16.86 11.27 -14.11
C ALA A 19 17.09 9.78 -13.80
N VAL A 20 18.32 9.28 -13.94
CA VAL A 20 18.67 7.88 -13.62
C VAL A 20 18.41 7.58 -12.15
N VAL A 21 18.82 8.46 -11.23
CA VAL A 21 18.56 8.30 -9.79
C VAL A 21 17.06 8.30 -9.51
N SER A 22 16.29 9.18 -10.15
CA SER A 22 14.83 9.24 -9.97
C SER A 22 14.15 7.97 -10.48
N VAL A 23 14.56 7.46 -11.64
CA VAL A 23 14.06 6.19 -12.19
C VAL A 23 14.44 5.03 -11.27
N ALA A 24 15.68 4.97 -10.80
CA ALA A 24 16.11 3.92 -9.86
C ALA A 24 15.29 3.94 -8.56
N ILE A 25 15.00 5.12 -8.01
CA ILE A 25 14.15 5.27 -6.82
C ILE A 25 12.71 4.81 -7.09
N VAL A 26 12.15 5.13 -8.26
CA VAL A 26 10.79 4.68 -8.62
C VAL A 26 10.72 3.17 -8.79
N VAL A 27 11.74 2.56 -9.40
CA VAL A 27 11.78 1.11 -9.66
C VAL A 27 12.07 0.29 -8.39
N THR A 28 12.73 0.88 -7.38
CA THR A 28 13.10 0.18 -6.14
C THR A 28 12.08 0.31 -5.02
N ARG A 29 11.09 1.20 -5.14
CA ARG A 29 10.04 1.33 -4.12
C ARG A 29 8.99 0.24 -4.31
N PRO A 30 8.65 -0.53 -3.25
CA PRO A 30 7.54 -1.45 -3.29
C PRO A 30 6.26 -0.71 -3.72
N PRO A 31 5.50 -1.21 -4.70
CA PRO A 31 4.24 -0.60 -5.09
C PRO A 31 3.29 -0.57 -3.89
N SER A 32 2.68 0.60 -3.65
CA SER A 32 1.77 0.82 -2.53
C SER A 32 0.51 1.59 -2.95
N ARG A 33 -0.62 1.32 -2.31
CA ARG A 33 -1.87 2.08 -2.44
C ARG A 33 -2.42 2.42 -1.06
N THR A 34 -2.99 3.61 -0.92
CA THR A 34 -3.78 3.99 0.27
C THR A 34 -5.26 3.90 -0.10
N ILE A 35 -6.06 3.32 0.80
CA ILE A 35 -7.49 3.07 0.62
C ILE A 35 -8.21 3.71 1.81
N SER A 36 -9.16 4.59 1.53
CA SER A 36 -10.01 5.19 2.55
C SER A 36 -11.09 4.23 3.05
N ILE A 37 -11.65 4.49 4.24
CA ILE A 37 -12.82 3.75 4.75
C ILE A 37 -14.00 3.82 3.77
N ASP A 38 -14.22 4.97 3.12
CA ASP A 38 -15.31 5.13 2.15
C ASP A 38 -15.10 4.28 0.89
N GLU A 39 -13.85 4.16 0.42
CA GLU A 39 -13.51 3.23 -0.66
C GLU A 39 -13.74 1.78 -0.25
N LEU A 40 -13.38 1.40 0.98
CA LEU A 40 -13.66 0.06 1.49
C LEU A 40 -15.17 -0.21 1.53
N ARG A 41 -15.97 0.72 2.06
CA ARG A 41 -17.44 0.58 2.05
C ARG A 41 -18.03 0.46 0.63
N ALA A 42 -17.40 1.06 -0.37
CA ALA A 42 -17.83 0.99 -1.76
C ALA A 42 -17.36 -0.30 -2.48
N GLY A 43 -16.46 -1.06 -1.87
CA GLY A 43 -15.78 -2.20 -2.47
C GLY A 43 -14.60 -1.76 -3.34
N VAL A 44 -13.44 -2.38 -3.12
CA VAL A 44 -12.23 -2.12 -3.91
C VAL A 44 -11.78 -3.36 -4.68
N ASP A 45 -11.34 -3.14 -5.93
CA ASP A 45 -10.66 -4.15 -6.75
C ASP A 45 -9.56 -3.45 -7.53
N PHE A 46 -8.32 -3.89 -7.35
CA PHE A 46 -7.17 -3.31 -8.03
C PHE A 46 -6.00 -4.28 -8.13
N VAL A 47 -5.02 -3.92 -8.96
CA VAL A 47 -3.77 -4.67 -9.11
C VAL A 47 -2.61 -3.79 -8.64
N LEU A 48 -1.73 -4.37 -7.83
CA LEU A 48 -0.55 -3.72 -7.26
C LEU A 48 0.64 -4.67 -7.38
N GLY A 49 1.68 -4.28 -8.12
CA GLY A 49 2.86 -5.15 -8.32
C GLY A 49 2.56 -6.50 -8.96
N GLY A 50 1.47 -6.62 -9.74
CA GLY A 50 1.02 -7.88 -10.33
C GLY A 50 0.14 -8.75 -9.41
N VAL A 51 -0.06 -8.33 -8.15
CA VAL A 51 -0.98 -8.97 -7.20
C VAL A 51 -2.35 -8.28 -7.30
N ARG A 52 -3.42 -9.05 -7.50
CA ARG A 52 -4.78 -8.54 -7.46
C ARG A 52 -5.30 -8.54 -6.03
N ILE A 53 -5.88 -7.43 -5.61
CA ILE A 53 -6.47 -7.24 -4.29
C ILE A 53 -7.92 -6.88 -4.50
N GLN A 54 -8.81 -7.78 -4.11
CA GLN A 54 -10.25 -7.63 -4.21
C GLN A 54 -10.84 -7.68 -2.81
N GLU A 55 -11.55 -6.65 -2.41
CA GLU A 55 -12.36 -6.71 -1.21
C GLU A 55 -13.54 -7.65 -1.43
N THR A 56 -13.75 -8.53 -0.46
CA THR A 56 -14.83 -9.52 -0.43
C THR A 56 -15.85 -9.24 0.67
N GLY A 57 -15.55 -8.34 1.60
CA GLY A 57 -16.46 -7.89 2.63
C GLY A 57 -15.91 -6.74 3.45
N PHE A 58 -16.81 -5.91 3.97
CA PHE A 58 -16.50 -4.86 4.93
C PHE A 58 -17.55 -4.89 6.05
N GLN A 59 -17.09 -4.98 7.29
CA GLN A 59 -17.93 -4.98 8.48
C GLN A 59 -17.58 -3.81 9.39
N ASP A 60 -18.60 -3.04 9.75
CA ASP A 60 -18.54 -1.97 10.74
C ASP A 60 -19.06 -2.49 12.08
N ASN A 61 -18.15 -2.74 13.02
CA ASN A 61 -18.45 -3.27 14.35
C ASN A 61 -18.40 -2.20 15.44
N GLN A 62 -18.57 -0.91 15.10
CA GLN A 62 -18.56 0.21 16.05
C GLN A 62 -19.89 0.32 16.86
N ASN A 63 -20.31 -0.77 17.50
CA ASN A 63 -21.67 -0.91 18.06
C ASN A 63 -21.82 -0.56 19.57
N GLY A 64 -20.87 0.13 20.22
CA GLY A 64 -20.97 0.41 21.66
C GLY A 64 -20.19 1.63 22.19
N PRO A 65 -20.45 2.05 23.44
CA PRO A 65 -19.76 3.17 24.10
C PRO A 65 -18.28 2.86 24.45
N VAL A 66 -17.91 1.58 24.38
CA VAL A 66 -16.54 1.07 24.43
C VAL A 66 -16.28 0.45 23.06
N VAL A 67 -15.16 0.81 22.42
CA VAL A 67 -14.77 0.38 21.06
C VAL A 67 -14.34 -1.09 21.08
N ASP A 68 -15.28 -2.00 21.32
CA ASP A 68 -15.08 -3.45 21.12
C ASP A 68 -15.56 -3.80 19.71
N GLY A 69 -14.69 -3.65 18.70
CA GLY A 69 -14.97 -4.22 17.38
C GLY A 69 -14.34 -3.57 16.16
N GLY A 70 -14.06 -2.27 16.16
CA GLY A 70 -13.45 -1.56 15.01
C GLY A 70 -14.12 -1.84 13.66
N TYR A 71 -13.34 -1.75 12.58
CA TYR A 71 -13.69 -2.20 11.24
C TYR A 71 -12.98 -3.53 10.93
N ILE A 72 -13.64 -4.39 10.15
CA ILE A 72 -13.01 -5.58 9.56
C ILE A 72 -13.21 -5.50 8.05
N ALA A 73 -12.11 -5.55 7.29
CA ALA A 73 -12.15 -5.66 5.83
C ALA A 73 -11.57 -7.01 5.41
N SER A 74 -12.35 -7.78 4.66
CA SER A 74 -11.98 -9.06 4.09
C SER A 74 -11.48 -8.86 2.67
N PHE A 75 -10.31 -9.41 2.35
CA PHE A 75 -9.70 -9.31 1.03
C PHE A 75 -9.41 -10.69 0.47
N ARG A 76 -9.71 -10.89 -0.81
CA ARG A 76 -9.10 -11.92 -1.65
C ARG A 76 -7.88 -11.35 -2.35
N VAL A 77 -6.72 -11.92 -2.06
CA VAL A 77 -5.45 -11.56 -2.67
C VAL A 77 -5.07 -12.66 -3.66
N THR A 78 -5.00 -12.35 -4.95
CA THR A 78 -4.62 -13.30 -6.01
C THR A 78 -3.24 -12.95 -6.57
N PHE A 79 -2.34 -13.92 -6.54
CA PHE A 79 -0.94 -13.78 -6.95
C PHE A 79 -0.75 -14.08 -8.45
N PRO A 80 0.39 -13.68 -9.06
CA PRO A 80 0.67 -13.92 -10.48
C PRO A 80 0.65 -15.39 -10.91
N ASP A 81 0.92 -16.31 -9.98
CA ASP A 81 0.83 -17.76 -10.18
C ASP A 81 -0.61 -18.31 -10.07
N SER A 82 -1.60 -17.43 -9.92
CA SER A 82 -3.03 -17.73 -9.74
C SER A 82 -3.40 -18.39 -8.40
N VAL A 83 -2.46 -18.51 -7.45
CA VAL A 83 -2.79 -18.85 -6.07
C VAL A 83 -3.53 -17.66 -5.44
N PHE A 84 -4.43 -17.94 -4.49
CA PHE A 84 -5.09 -16.88 -3.74
C PHE A 84 -5.09 -17.16 -2.24
N GLU A 85 -5.14 -16.08 -1.47
CA GLU A 85 -5.33 -16.08 -0.03
C GLU A 85 -6.46 -15.12 0.33
N ASP A 86 -7.31 -15.55 1.26
CA ASP A 86 -8.34 -14.69 1.86
C ASP A 86 -7.79 -14.17 3.20
N LEU A 87 -7.85 -12.85 3.42
CA LEU A 87 -7.28 -12.17 4.59
C LEU A 87 -8.32 -11.24 5.20
N ASP A 88 -8.63 -11.46 6.48
CA ASP A 88 -9.42 -10.54 7.29
C ASP A 88 -8.49 -9.57 8.01
N PHE A 89 -8.64 -8.28 7.72
CA PHE A 89 -7.86 -7.21 8.32
C PHE A 89 -8.74 -6.38 9.26
N GLN A 90 -8.45 -6.47 10.56
CA GLN A 90 -9.13 -5.70 11.59
C GLN A 90 -8.36 -4.41 11.92
N PHE A 91 -9.04 -3.26 11.88
CA PHE A 91 -8.47 -1.95 12.17
C PHE A 91 -9.45 -1.02 12.90
N ASP A 92 -8.98 0.08 13.49
CA ASP A 92 -9.79 1.01 14.31
C ASP A 92 -10.58 0.40 15.50
N GLY A 93 -10.09 -0.71 16.07
CA GLY A 93 -10.55 -1.24 17.36
C GLY A 93 -9.99 -0.44 18.56
N TYR A 94 -9.81 -1.09 19.73
CA TYR A 94 -9.00 -0.50 20.80
C TYR A 94 -7.56 -0.26 20.31
N CYS A 95 -7.28 0.97 19.92
CA CYS A 95 -6.05 1.35 19.23
C CYS A 95 -5.44 2.57 19.95
N PRO A 96 -4.47 2.36 20.88
CA PRO A 96 -3.84 3.46 21.59
C PRO A 96 -3.04 4.35 20.64
N VAL A 97 -3.00 5.65 20.90
CA VAL A 97 -2.33 6.65 20.05
C VAL A 97 -0.89 6.21 19.72
N GLY A 98 -0.58 6.12 18.42
CA GLY A 98 0.73 5.69 17.92
C GLY A 98 0.88 4.18 17.70
N ALA A 99 -0.13 3.36 18.00
CA ALA A 99 -0.14 1.96 17.59
C ALA A 99 -0.56 1.81 16.11
N ALA A 100 -0.28 0.62 15.56
CA ALA A 100 -0.64 0.26 14.20
C ALA A 100 -1.12 -1.19 14.14
N SER A 101 -2.13 -1.44 13.29
CA SER A 101 -2.55 -2.78 12.89
C SER A 101 -1.83 -3.17 11.61
N GLU A 102 -1.37 -4.42 11.55
CA GLU A 102 -0.71 -4.97 10.37
C GLU A 102 -1.20 -6.40 10.10
N GLY A 103 -1.49 -6.69 8.84
CA GLY A 103 -1.80 -8.03 8.35
C GLY A 103 -1.08 -8.28 7.03
N SER A 104 -0.63 -9.51 6.80
CA SER A 104 0.09 -9.86 5.57
C SER A 104 -0.28 -11.25 5.08
N THR A 105 -0.21 -11.44 3.77
CA THR A 105 -0.30 -12.76 3.15
C THR A 105 0.93 -13.62 3.46
N ALA A 106 0.81 -14.94 3.34
CA ALA A 106 1.88 -15.91 3.60
C ALA A 106 2.48 -16.54 2.33
N HIS A 107 2.06 -16.07 1.15
CA HIS A 107 2.47 -16.60 -0.16
C HIS A 107 4.00 -16.66 -0.32
N HIS A 108 4.49 -17.76 -0.91
CA HIS A 108 5.89 -17.93 -1.27
C HIS A 108 6.21 -17.10 -2.53
N GLY A 109 6.34 -15.79 -2.37
CA GLY A 109 6.51 -14.84 -3.47
C GLY A 109 6.21 -13.40 -3.04
N PRO A 110 5.57 -12.59 -3.90
CA PRO A 110 5.14 -11.25 -3.53
C PRO A 110 4.27 -11.30 -2.26
N THR A 111 4.54 -10.42 -1.31
CA THR A 111 3.77 -10.34 -0.06
C THR A 111 2.92 -9.09 -0.06
N ALA A 112 1.60 -9.22 0.06
CA ALA A 112 0.71 -8.09 0.29
C ALA A 112 0.62 -7.80 1.79
N VAL A 113 0.99 -6.58 2.19
CA VAL A 113 0.97 -6.11 3.58
C VAL A 113 -0.02 -4.96 3.71
N PHE A 114 -0.98 -5.12 4.60
CA PHE A 114 -2.03 -4.16 4.97
C PHE A 114 -1.63 -3.51 6.29
N LYS A 115 -1.56 -2.18 6.34
CA LYS A 115 -1.19 -1.41 7.52
C LYS A 115 -2.20 -0.30 7.78
N HIS A 116 -2.50 -0.07 9.04
CA HIS A 116 -3.32 1.03 9.50
C HIS A 116 -2.73 1.61 10.78
N TRP A 117 -2.75 2.93 10.94
CA TRP A 117 -2.28 3.62 12.13
C TRP A 117 -3.45 4.21 12.89
N CYS A 118 -3.44 4.12 14.22
CA CYS A 118 -4.55 4.60 15.02
C CYS A 118 -4.83 6.09 14.77
N GLY A 119 -6.08 6.41 14.41
CA GLY A 119 -6.51 7.77 14.12
C GLY A 119 -6.46 8.15 12.64
N ASP A 120 -5.91 7.29 11.78
CA ASP A 120 -5.94 7.47 10.33
C ASP A 120 -7.22 6.84 9.73
N ALA A 121 -7.92 7.56 8.87
CA ALA A 121 -9.11 7.04 8.18
C ALA A 121 -8.79 6.19 6.94
N PHE A 122 -7.60 5.56 6.92
CA PHE A 122 -7.09 4.85 5.75
C PHE A 122 -6.29 3.60 6.11
N VAL A 123 -6.29 2.67 5.16
CA VAL A 123 -5.45 1.47 5.14
C VAL A 123 -4.44 1.61 4.01
N ARG A 124 -3.16 1.37 4.31
CA ARG A 124 -2.10 1.29 3.31
C ARG A 124 -1.84 -0.17 2.96
N VAL A 125 -1.87 -0.46 1.67
CA VAL A 125 -1.49 -1.76 1.12
C VAL A 125 -0.19 -1.63 0.36
N THR A 126 0.76 -2.51 0.63
CA THR A 126 2.09 -2.55 -0.01
C THR A 126 2.37 -3.96 -0.48
N VAL A 127 2.91 -4.12 -1.69
CA VAL A 127 3.35 -5.42 -2.21
C VAL A 127 4.87 -5.43 -2.30
N THR A 128 5.52 -6.33 -1.56
CA THR A 128 6.99 -6.49 -1.51
C THR A 128 7.45 -7.80 -2.12
#